data_AF-H7CEF4-F1
#
_entry.id   AF-H7CEF4-F1
#
_cell.length_a   1.000
_cell.length_b   1.000
_cell.length_c   1.000
_cell.angle_alpha   90.00
_cell.angle_beta   90.00
_cell.angle_gamma   90.00
#
_symmetry.space_group_name_H-M   'P 1'
#
loop_
_entity.id
_entity.type
_entity.pdbx_description
1 polymer ?
#
loop_
_entity_poly.entity_id
_entity_poly.type
_entity_poly.pdbx_seq_one_letter_code
_entity_poly.pdbx_strand_id
1 'polypeptide(L)'
;GFLGTMSIFFGFIWFEIVGLTMASQVGWDPVQYLRQLFWLGVGPPAESYGLSLFVPWNEGGAWIASSFCLLLSVMLWWARTYTRAKALGLGTHVAWAFASAVWLFLVLGLIRPLFMGSWAEAVPYGI
;
A
#
# COMPACT_ATOMS: atom_id res chain seq x y z
N GLY A 1 -9.31 -10.36 -17.16
CA GLY A 1 -10.25 -9.23 -17.25
C GLY A 1 -9.59 -8.00 -16.67
N PHE A 2 -9.77 -6.83 -17.29
CA PHE A 2 -8.98 -5.61 -17.07
C PHE A 2 -8.76 -5.24 -15.59
N LEU A 3 -9.84 -5.12 -14.79
CA LEU A 3 -9.75 -4.73 -13.37
C LEU A 3 -8.87 -5.65 -12.53
N GLY A 4 -8.92 -6.98 -12.78
CA GLY A 4 -8.10 -7.93 -12.04
C GLY A 4 -6.63 -7.87 -12.43
N THR A 5 -6.36 -7.71 -13.74
CA THR A 5 -4.99 -7.60 -14.24
C THR A 5 -4.32 -6.33 -13.71
N MET A 6 -5.02 -5.18 -13.76
CA MET A 6 -4.50 -3.93 -13.20
C MET A 6 -4.32 -4.00 -11.68
N SER A 7 -5.25 -4.62 -10.95
CA SER A 7 -5.11 -4.81 -9.50
C SER A 7 -3.85 -5.60 -9.14
N ILE A 8 -3.60 -6.72 -9.82
CA ILE A 8 -2.38 -7.53 -9.62
C ILE A 8 -1.13 -6.74 -10.02
N PHE A 9 -1.17 -6.02 -11.14
CA PHE A 9 -0.04 -5.21 -11.59
C PHE A 9 0.38 -4.14 -10.57
N PHE A 10 -0.58 -3.36 -10.05
CA PHE A 10 -0.29 -2.37 -9.01
C PHE A 10 0.12 -3.00 -7.67
N GLY A 11 -0.47 -4.15 -7.31
CA GLY A 11 -0.08 -4.89 -6.12
C GLY A 11 1.34 -5.45 -6.23
N PHE A 12 1.73 -5.91 -7.42
CA PHE A 12 3.09 -6.35 -7.72
C PHE A 12 4.08 -5.19 -7.62
N ILE A 13 3.76 -4.02 -8.19
CA ILE A 13 4.61 -2.82 -8.05
C ILE A 13 4.77 -2.42 -6.58
N TRP A 14 3.69 -2.44 -5.79
CA TRP A 14 3.77 -2.18 -4.35
C TRP A 14 4.75 -3.14 -3.67
N PHE A 15 4.63 -4.44 -3.93
CA PHE A 15 5.48 -5.46 -3.35
C PHE A 15 6.96 -5.26 -3.73
N GLU A 16 7.23 -5.00 -5.01
CA GLU A 16 8.59 -4.75 -5.52
C GLU A 16 9.21 -3.48 -4.93
N ILE A 17 8.47 -2.37 -4.86
CA ILE A 17 8.98 -1.12 -4.26
C ILE A 17 9.37 -1.35 -2.79
N VAL A 18 8.51 -2.02 -2.01
CA VAL A 18 8.79 -2.30 -0.60
C VAL A 18 9.99 -3.25 -0.47
N GLY A 19 9.99 -4.37 -1.21
CA GLY A 19 11.05 -5.37 -1.15
C GLY A 19 12.42 -4.83 -1.59
N LEU A 20 12.49 -4.07 -2.68
CA LEU A 20 13.73 -3.46 -3.15
C LEU A 20 14.22 -2.36 -2.19
N THR A 21 13.31 -1.63 -1.55
CA THR A 21 13.68 -0.64 -0.52
C THR A 21 14.19 -1.32 0.75
N MET A 22 13.63 -2.46 1.14
CA MET A 22 14.18 -3.26 2.25
C MET A 22 15.55 -3.86 1.88
N ALA A 23 15.75 -4.28 0.62
CA ALA A 23 17.02 -4.82 0.15
C ALA A 23 18.14 -3.77 0.15
N SER A 24 17.82 -2.51 -0.18
CA SER A 24 18.80 -1.42 -0.15
C SER A 24 19.27 -1.08 1.27
N GLN A 25 18.45 -1.31 2.30
CA GLN A 25 18.80 -1.10 3.72
C GLN A 25 19.90 -2.03 4.21
N VAL A 26 19.99 -3.25 3.63
CA VAL A 26 21.05 -4.24 3.95
C VAL A 26 22.17 -4.26 2.92
N GLY A 27 22.27 -3.24 2.07
CA GLY A 27 23.30 -3.15 1.05
C GLY A 27 23.22 -4.25 -0.02
N TRP A 28 22.02 -4.77 -0.29
CA TRP A 28 21.76 -5.84 -1.26
C TRP A 28 22.38 -7.20 -0.92
N ASP A 29 22.75 -7.45 0.34
CA ASP A 29 23.18 -8.78 0.80
C ASP A 29 21.95 -9.70 1.01
N PRO A 30 21.78 -10.76 0.19
CA PRO A 30 20.62 -11.65 0.29
C PRO A 30 20.56 -12.41 1.62
N VAL A 31 21.70 -12.69 2.25
CA VAL A 31 21.77 -13.42 3.51
C VAL A 31 21.28 -12.54 4.65
N GLN A 32 21.70 -11.27 4.67
CA GLN A 32 21.22 -10.30 5.66
C GLN A 32 19.76 -9.95 5.44
N TYR A 33 19.33 -9.82 4.18
CA TYR A 33 17.93 -9.56 3.84
C TYR A 33 16.99 -10.61 4.44
N LEU A 34 17.29 -11.89 4.24
CA LEU A 34 16.49 -12.99 4.78
C LEU A 34 16.55 -13.06 6.30
N ARG A 35 17.74 -12.85 6.89
CA ARG A 35 17.93 -12.88 8.35
C ARG A 35 17.18 -11.76 9.05
N GLN A 36 17.18 -10.56 8.48
CA GLN A 36 16.60 -9.36 9.08
C GLN A 36 15.21 -9.04 8.53
N LEU A 37 14.59 -9.91 7.73
CA LEU A 37 13.34 -9.64 7.04
C LEU A 37 12.24 -9.08 7.96
N PHE A 38 12.14 -9.58 9.20
CA PHE A 38 11.17 -9.11 10.21
C PHE A 38 11.56 -7.82 10.95
N TRP A 39 12.77 -7.30 10.72
CA TRP A 39 13.28 -6.05 11.29
C TRP A 39 13.40 -4.93 10.25
N LEU A 40 13.33 -5.28 8.97
CA LEU A 40 13.35 -4.31 7.88
C LEU A 40 11.97 -3.66 7.73
N GLY A 41 11.98 -2.38 7.37
CA GLY A 41 10.75 -1.61 7.28
C GLY A 41 10.90 -0.39 6.38
N VAL A 42 9.84 -0.07 5.66
CA VAL A 42 9.73 1.17 4.87
C VAL A 42 8.80 2.11 5.62
N GLY A 43 9.38 3.13 6.25
CA GLY A 43 8.64 4.11 7.03
C GLY A 43 8.03 5.24 6.19
N PRO A 44 6.95 5.88 6.68
CA PRO A 44 6.46 7.14 6.11
C PRO A 44 7.52 8.25 6.22
N PRO A 45 7.38 9.35 5.45
CA PRO A 45 8.30 10.46 5.54
C PRO A 45 8.24 11.15 6.92
N ALA A 46 9.33 11.83 7.29
CA ALA A 46 9.41 12.59 8.52
C ALA A 46 8.36 13.73 8.58
N GLU A 47 7.98 14.14 9.79
CA GLU A 47 6.97 15.18 10.02
C GLU A 47 7.29 16.51 9.34
N SER A 48 8.57 16.83 9.15
CA SER A 48 9.03 18.03 8.43
C SER A 48 8.50 18.13 7.00
N TYR A 49 8.15 17.00 6.37
CA TYR A 49 7.58 16.95 5.03
C TYR A 49 6.05 17.13 5.01
N GLY A 50 5.38 17.12 6.17
CA GLY A 50 3.92 17.27 6.29
C GLY A 50 3.16 16.32 5.34
N LEU A 51 2.31 16.90 4.48
CA LEU A 51 1.56 16.18 3.44
C LEU A 51 2.19 16.25 2.04
N SER A 52 3.46 16.63 1.92
CA SER A 52 4.13 16.69 0.62
C SER A 52 4.14 15.31 -0.06
N LEU A 53 3.77 15.29 -1.34
CA LEU A 53 3.84 14.10 -2.18
C LEU A 53 5.22 13.90 -2.81
N PHE A 54 6.02 14.97 -2.87
CA PHE A 54 7.35 14.97 -3.46
C PHE A 54 8.38 14.99 -2.35
N VAL A 55 8.81 13.78 -1.94
CA VAL A 55 9.83 13.54 -0.92
C VAL A 55 10.95 12.70 -1.55
N PRO A 56 12.23 12.90 -1.18
CA PRO A 56 13.31 12.05 -1.65
C PRO A 56 13.01 10.56 -1.41
N TRP A 57 13.42 9.71 -2.35
CA TRP A 57 13.07 8.28 -2.35
C TRP A 57 13.40 7.59 -1.01
N ASN A 58 14.60 7.86 -0.48
CA ASN A 58 15.11 7.26 0.75
C ASN A 58 14.54 7.88 2.03
N GLU A 59 13.83 9.00 1.95
CA GLU A 59 13.28 9.73 3.10
C GLU A 59 11.75 9.59 3.23
N GLY A 60 11.17 8.61 2.54
CA GLY A 60 9.73 8.32 2.57
C GLY A 60 9.04 8.43 1.21
N GLY A 61 9.74 8.86 0.15
CA GLY A 61 9.21 8.85 -1.21
C GLY A 61 8.84 7.43 -1.68
N ALA A 62 9.62 6.41 -1.32
CA ALA A 62 9.30 5.01 -1.59
C ALA A 62 8.00 4.56 -0.90
N TRP A 63 7.75 5.04 0.32
CA TRP A 63 6.50 4.77 1.05
C TRP A 63 5.30 5.40 0.35
N ILE A 64 5.41 6.66 -0.10
CA ILE A 64 4.31 7.34 -0.81
C ILE A 64 3.97 6.61 -2.13
N ALA A 65 5.00 6.28 -2.92
CA ALA A 65 4.82 5.59 -4.19
C ALA A 65 4.22 4.19 -4.03
N SER A 66 4.71 3.42 -3.05
CA SER A 66 4.16 2.09 -2.74
C SER A 66 2.73 2.18 -2.19
N SER A 67 2.44 3.10 -1.28
CA SER A 67 1.09 3.35 -0.74
C SER A 67 0.08 3.71 -1.82
N PHE A 68 0.46 4.53 -2.79
CA PHE A 68 -0.40 4.86 -3.94
C PHE A 68 -0.71 3.62 -4.80
N CYS A 69 0.30 2.80 -5.09
CA CYS A 69 0.11 1.56 -5.84
C CYS A 69 -0.78 0.56 -5.08
N LEU A 70 -0.59 0.44 -3.76
CA LEU A 70 -1.42 -0.43 -2.92
C LEU A 70 -2.89 0.04 -2.91
N LEU A 71 -3.12 1.34 -2.74
CA LEU A 71 -4.45 1.93 -2.79
C LEU A 71 -5.16 1.59 -4.10
N LEU A 72 -4.49 1.79 -5.25
CA LEU A 72 -5.05 1.43 -6.55
C LEU A 72 -5.34 -0.07 -6.66
N SER A 73 -4.40 -0.91 -6.22
CA SER A 73 -4.56 -2.37 -6.25
C SER A 73 -5.83 -2.82 -5.50
N VAL A 74 -6.02 -2.32 -4.28
CA VAL A 74 -7.16 -2.66 -3.41
C VAL A 74 -8.48 -2.14 -3.99
N MET A 75 -8.51 -0.89 -4.47
CA MET A 75 -9.72 -0.31 -5.05
C MET A 75 -10.14 -1.01 -6.36
N LEU A 76 -9.17 -1.39 -7.20
CA LEU A 76 -9.42 -2.18 -8.41
C LEU A 76 -9.90 -3.59 -8.07
N TRP A 77 -9.38 -4.20 -7.01
CA TRP A 77 -9.85 -5.50 -6.53
C TRP A 77 -11.29 -5.42 -6.02
N TRP A 78 -11.62 -4.37 -5.26
CA TRP A 78 -12.98 -4.11 -4.82
C TRP A 78 -13.93 -3.95 -6.02
N ALA A 79 -13.58 -3.13 -7.01
CA ALA A 79 -14.39 -2.96 -8.23
C ALA A 79 -14.54 -4.28 -9.01
N ARG A 80 -13.50 -5.12 -9.04
CA ARG A 80 -13.58 -6.47 -9.60
C ARG A 80 -14.61 -7.32 -8.85
N THR A 81 -14.59 -7.35 -7.51
CA THR A 81 -15.52 -8.16 -6.71
C THR A 81 -16.97 -7.80 -6.99
N TYR A 82 -17.27 -6.50 -7.08
CA TYR A 82 -18.60 -5.98 -7.41
C TYR A 82 -19.05 -6.35 -8.82
N THR A 83 -18.20 -6.09 -9.82
CA THR A 83 -18.56 -6.35 -11.23
C THR A 83 -18.71 -7.85 -11.55
N ARG A 84 -17.99 -8.74 -10.84
CA ARG A 84 -18.16 -10.18 -10.99
C ARG A 84 -19.48 -10.68 -10.41
N ALA A 85 -19.89 -10.20 -9.24
CA ALA A 85 -21.19 -10.53 -8.67
C ALA A 85 -22.33 -10.11 -9.62
N LYS A 86 -22.27 -8.88 -10.15
CA LYS A 86 -23.25 -8.36 -11.12
C LYS A 86 -23.30 -9.18 -12.42
N ALA A 87 -22.14 -9.56 -12.96
CA ALA A 87 -22.07 -10.33 -14.20
C ALA A 87 -22.67 -11.75 -14.07
N LEU A 88 -22.66 -12.32 -12.87
CA LEU A 88 -23.24 -13.63 -12.57
C LEU A 88 -24.69 -13.55 -12.07
N GLY A 89 -25.29 -12.34 -11.99
CA GLY A 89 -26.63 -12.16 -11.44
C GLY A 89 -26.73 -12.43 -9.93
N LEU A 90 -25.61 -12.42 -9.21
CA LEU A 90 -25.55 -12.64 -7.76
C LEU A 90 -25.77 -11.34 -6.98
N GLY A 91 -26.12 -11.47 -5.69
CA GLY A 91 -26.15 -10.34 -4.76
C GLY A 91 -24.75 -9.78 -4.48
N THR A 92 -24.65 -8.48 -4.17
CA THR A 92 -23.37 -7.75 -4.02
C THR A 92 -22.87 -7.66 -2.57
N HIS A 93 -23.42 -8.46 -1.67
CA HIS A 93 -23.10 -8.47 -0.23
C HIS A 93 -21.60 -8.59 0.06
N VAL A 94 -20.88 -9.44 -0.69
CA VAL A 94 -19.43 -9.64 -0.52
C VAL A 94 -18.64 -8.37 -0.80
N ALA A 95 -19.01 -7.60 -1.83
CA ALA A 95 -18.32 -6.35 -2.15
C ALA A 95 -18.50 -5.30 -1.04
N TRP A 96 -19.70 -5.24 -0.44
CA TRP A 96 -19.97 -4.32 0.67
C TRP A 96 -19.32 -4.76 1.98
N ALA A 97 -19.31 -6.06 2.28
CA ALA A 97 -18.56 -6.60 3.41
C ALA A 97 -17.04 -6.37 3.26
N PHE A 98 -16.50 -6.46 2.04
CA PHE A 98 -15.11 -6.12 1.79
C PHE A 98 -14.85 -4.61 1.95
N ALA A 99 -15.79 -3.75 1.55
CA ALA A 99 -15.67 -2.30 1.69
C ALA A 99 -15.47 -1.88 3.17
N SER A 100 -16.06 -2.57 4.14
CA SER A 100 -15.83 -2.25 5.56
C SER A 100 -14.41 -2.56 6.02
N ALA A 101 -13.73 -3.55 5.44
CA ALA A 101 -12.30 -3.78 5.71
C ALA A 101 -11.43 -2.71 5.02
N VAL A 102 -11.78 -2.34 3.79
CA VAL A 102 -11.11 -1.24 3.07
C VAL A 102 -11.22 0.07 3.84
N TRP A 103 -12.34 0.31 4.53
CA TRP A 103 -12.50 1.50 5.38
C TRP A 103 -11.42 1.61 6.47
N LEU A 104 -11.19 0.55 7.25
CA LEU A 104 -10.14 0.57 8.29
C LEU A 104 -8.76 0.83 7.68
N PHE A 105 -8.47 0.17 6.55
CA PHE A 105 -7.24 0.39 5.79
C PHE A 105 -7.05 1.85 5.37
N LEU A 106 -8.09 2.49 4.83
CA LEU A 106 -8.07 3.91 4.45
C LEU A 106 -7.93 4.82 5.67
N VAL A 107 -8.56 4.49 6.80
CA VAL A 107 -8.43 5.29 8.03
C VAL A 107 -6.99 5.33 8.50
N LEU A 108 -6.31 4.19 8.55
CA LEU A 108 -4.93 4.10 9.05
C LEU A 108 -3.90 4.73 8.11
N GLY A 109 -4.03 4.53 6.80
CA GLY A 109 -3.02 4.96 5.82
C GLY A 109 -3.28 6.30 5.14
N LEU A 110 -4.51 6.82 5.17
CA LEU A 110 -4.91 7.99 4.38
C LEU A 110 -5.69 9.01 5.19
N ILE A 111 -6.87 8.66 5.71
CA ILE A 111 -7.81 9.63 6.28
C ILE A 111 -7.27 10.22 7.59
N ARG A 112 -6.77 9.40 8.53
CA ARG A 112 -6.20 9.91 9.78
C ARG A 112 -4.95 10.76 9.52
N PRO A 113 -3.93 10.31 8.75
CA PRO A 113 -2.77 11.15 8.43
C PRO A 113 -3.13 12.49 7.79
N LEU A 114 -4.12 12.52 6.88
CA LEU A 114 -4.61 13.76 6.26
C LEU A 114 -5.19 14.73 7.29
N PHE A 115 -5.97 14.24 8.27
CA PHE A 115 -6.51 15.10 9.33
C PHE A 115 -5.45 15.57 10.33
N MET A 116 -4.39 14.79 10.53
CA MET A 116 -3.25 15.18 11.38
C MET A 116 -2.27 16.12 10.65
N GLY A 117 -2.40 16.28 9.33
CA GLY A 117 -1.56 17.18 8.53
C GLY A 117 -0.16 16.65 8.24
N SER A 118 0.09 15.35 8.43
CA SER A 118 1.40 14.73 8.23
C SER A 118 1.30 13.25 7.84
N TRP A 119 2.08 12.83 6.85
CA TRP A 119 2.21 11.42 6.48
C TRP A 119 2.95 10.58 7.53
N ALA A 120 3.72 11.21 8.43
CA ALA A 120 4.45 10.52 9.49
C ALA A 120 3.53 9.71 10.44
N GLU A 121 2.26 10.10 10.50
CA GLU A 121 1.20 9.46 11.31
C GLU A 121 0.65 8.16 10.70
N ALA A 122 1.11 7.78 9.51
CA ALA A 122 0.70 6.57 8.82
C ALA A 122 1.51 5.33 9.27
N VAL A 123 1.00 4.15 8.94
CA VAL A 123 1.62 2.88 9.32
C VAL A 123 2.83 2.56 8.42
N PRO A 124 3.99 2.18 8.97
CA PRO A 124 5.13 1.72 8.17
C PRO A 124 4.87 0.34 7.55
N TYR A 125 5.54 0.05 6.43
CA TYR A 125 5.54 -1.30 5.84
C TYR A 125 6.70 -2.11 6.42
N GLY A 126 6.40 -2.97 7.37
CA GLY A 126 7.30 -3.94 7.99
C GLY A 126 6.46 -5.05 8.64
N ILE A 127 7.11 -6.13 9.07
CA ILE A 127 6.43 -7.23 9.80
C ILE A 127 6.44 -6.92 11.29
#